data_AF-A0A0Q6C805-F1
#
_entry.id   AF-A0A0Q6C805-F1
#
_cell.length_a   1.000
_cell.length_b   1.000
_cell.length_c   1.000
_cell.angle_alpha   90.00
_cell.angle_beta   90.00
_cell.angle_gamma   90.00
#
_symmetry.space_group_name_H-M   'P 1'
#
loop_
_entity.id
_entity.type
_entity.pdbx_description
1 polymer ?
#
loop_
_entity_poly.entity_id
_entity_poly.type
_entity_poly.pdbx_seq_one_letter_code
_entity_poly.pdbx_strand_id
1 'polypeptide(L)'
;MTDGENTDSRWESSSGIDKRMKIACQNFRTLGITLYTINLVEGDQSLLQSCATSPDLFYDVDTASQLAPVFKEIAKRILPVRLMR
;
A
#
# COMPACT_ATOMS: atom_id res chain seq x y z
N MET A 1 7.54 0.22 -1.53
CA MET A 1 7.18 0.09 -0.11
C MET A 1 7.59 1.40 0.53
N THR A 2 6.63 2.12 1.09
CA THR A 2 6.88 3.33 1.91
C THR A 2 6.59 2.93 3.35
N ASP A 3 7.22 3.59 4.31
CA ASP A 3 6.99 3.41 5.75
C ASP A 3 5.65 4.03 6.22
N GLY A 4 5.03 4.89 5.40
CA GLY A 4 3.70 5.43 5.64
C GLY A 4 3.66 6.71 6.46
N GLU A 5 4.76 7.06 7.16
CA GLU A 5 4.87 8.32 7.91
C GLU A 5 5.24 9.52 7.05
N ASN A 6 5.79 9.29 5.85
CA ASN A 6 6.20 10.35 4.91
C ASN A 6 6.94 11.51 5.63
N THR A 7 7.87 11.13 6.51
CA THR A 7 8.60 12.05 7.39
C THR A 7 9.30 13.14 6.57
N ASP A 8 9.23 14.40 7.04
CA ASP A 8 9.78 15.59 6.38
C ASP A 8 11.13 15.34 5.68
N SER A 9 11.27 15.84 4.46
CA SER A 9 12.57 15.90 3.79
C SER A 9 13.22 17.26 4.03
N ARG A 10 14.54 17.36 3.79
CA ARG A 10 15.31 18.63 3.86
C ARG A 10 14.69 19.78 3.04
N TRP A 11 13.79 19.48 2.09
CA TRP A 11 13.25 20.41 1.11
C TRP A 11 11.72 20.48 1.08
N GLU A 12 11.02 19.55 1.73
CA GLU A 12 9.56 19.44 1.70
C GLU A 12 9.04 18.90 3.02
N SER A 13 7.93 19.47 3.49
CA SER A 13 7.19 18.91 4.62
C SER A 13 6.42 17.64 4.21
N SER A 14 6.03 16.84 5.19
CA SER A 14 5.21 15.63 5.08
C SER A 14 3.97 15.85 4.21
N SER A 15 3.32 17.00 4.36
CA SER A 15 2.16 17.39 3.53
C SER A 15 2.45 17.47 2.03
N GLY A 16 3.70 17.79 1.63
CA GLY A 16 4.14 17.80 0.24
C GLY A 16 4.34 16.38 -0.29
N ILE A 17 4.91 15.50 0.55
CA ILE A 17 5.16 14.10 0.25
C ILE A 17 3.82 13.35 0.11
N ASP A 18 2.86 13.59 1.00
CA ASP A 18 1.51 13.00 0.93
C ASP A 18 0.78 13.38 -0.36
N LYS A 19 0.92 14.64 -0.80
CA LYS A 19 0.31 15.09 -2.06
C LYS A 19 0.91 14.35 -3.25
N ARG A 20 2.24 14.19 -3.28
CA ARG A 20 2.93 13.44 -4.33
C ARG A 20 2.52 11.96 -4.32
N MET A 21 2.39 11.38 -3.13
CA MET A 21 1.90 10.01 -2.97
C MET A 21 0.48 9.86 -3.51
N LYS A 22 -0.44 10.76 -3.15
CA LYS A 22 -1.82 10.76 -3.69
C LYS A 22 -1.86 10.83 -5.21
N ILE A 23 -1.05 11.70 -5.82
CA ILE A 23 -0.94 11.80 -7.28
C ILE A 23 -0.43 10.48 -7.88
N ALA A 24 0.60 9.88 -7.29
CA ALA A 24 1.10 8.58 -7.76
C ALA A 24 0.03 7.49 -7.67
N CYS A 25 -0.69 7.39 -6.55
CA CYS A 25 -1.80 6.43 -6.37
C CYS A 25 -2.90 6.64 -7.43
N GLN A 26 -3.26 7.90 -7.72
CA GLN A 26 -4.25 8.23 -8.76
C GLN A 26 -3.78 7.82 -10.16
N ASN A 27 -2.49 8.04 -10.48
CA ASN A 27 -1.93 7.62 -11.75
C ASN A 27 -1.96 6.09 -11.92
N PHE A 28 -1.61 5.33 -10.87
CA PHE A 28 -1.69 3.87 -10.91
C PHE A 28 -3.12 3.37 -11.18
N ARG A 29 -4.12 3.96 -10.51
CA ARG A 29 -5.53 3.64 -10.75
C ARG A 29 -5.96 3.95 -12.18
N THR A 30 -5.52 5.09 -12.71
CA THR A 30 -5.83 5.51 -14.09
C THR A 30 -5.24 4.55 -15.13
N LEU A 31 -4.09 3.94 -14.82
CA LEU A 31 -3.45 2.91 -15.66
C LEU A 31 -4.07 1.51 -15.49
N GLY A 32 -5.10 1.35 -14.66
CA GLY A 32 -5.72 0.05 -14.38
C GLY A 32 -4.84 -0.90 -13.54
N ILE A 33 -3.84 -0.37 -12.85
CA ILE A 33 -2.95 -1.17 -12.00
C ILE A 33 -3.64 -1.47 -10.66
N THR A 34 -3.62 -2.73 -10.24
CA THR A 34 -4.09 -3.13 -8.91
C THR A 34 -3.01 -2.80 -7.88
N LEU A 35 -3.34 -1.89 -6.97
CA LEU A 35 -2.43 -1.39 -5.93
C LEU A 35 -2.85 -1.95 -4.57
N TYR A 36 -1.93 -2.69 -3.95
CA TYR A 36 -2.03 -3.17 -2.57
C TYR A 36 -1.22 -2.25 -1.68
N THR A 37 -1.74 -1.89 -0.50
CA THR A 37 -1.02 -1.10 0.49
C THR A 37 -0.98 -1.84 1.82
N ILE A 38 0.16 -1.75 2.50
CA ILE A 38 0.38 -2.38 3.80
C ILE A 38 0.89 -1.27 4.72
N ASN A 39 0.16 -1.00 5.79
CA ASN A 39 0.58 -0.15 6.89
C ASN A 39 1.29 -0.99 7.94
N LEU A 40 2.44 -0.52 8.43
CA LEU A 40 3.23 -1.22 9.46
C LEU A 40 3.42 -0.28 10.65
N VAL A 41 2.85 -0.66 11.80
CA VAL A 41 3.00 -0.01 13.11
C VAL A 41 2.43 1.42 13.16
N GLU A 42 3.09 2.42 12.56
CA GLU A 42 2.78 3.85 12.77
C GLU A 42 2.71 4.67 11.46
N GLY A 43 2.24 4.12 10.34
CA GLY A 43 2.01 4.93 9.13
C GLY A 43 0.66 5.67 9.12
N ASP A 44 0.49 6.61 8.18
CA ASP A 44 -0.81 7.26 7.92
C ASP A 44 -1.78 6.27 7.27
N GLN A 45 -2.55 5.62 8.14
CA GLN A 45 -3.57 4.64 7.77
C GLN A 45 -4.56 5.20 6.74
N SER A 46 -4.95 6.47 6.88
CA SER A 46 -5.94 7.11 6.02
C SER A 46 -5.38 7.32 4.60
N LEU A 47 -4.11 7.73 4.51
CA LEU A 47 -3.41 7.90 3.24
C LEU A 47 -3.25 6.55 2.53
N LEU A 48 -2.76 5.53 3.25
CA LEU A 48 -2.51 4.21 2.69
C LEU A 48 -3.81 3.49 2.27
N GLN A 49 -4.86 3.59 3.08
CA GLN A 49 -6.18 3.07 2.73
C GLN A 49 -6.75 3.77 1.50
N SER A 50 -6.60 5.10 1.40
CA SER A 50 -7.03 5.87 0.24
C SER A 50 -6.24 5.56 -1.03
N CYS A 51 -5.05 4.97 -0.91
CA CYS A 51 -4.17 4.64 -2.02
C CYS A 51 -4.43 3.24 -2.60
N ALA A 52 -4.85 2.26 -1.79
CA ALA A 52 -5.22 0.90 -2.27
C ALA A 52 -6.31 0.94 -3.35
N THR A 53 -6.27 0.05 -4.35
CA THR A 53 -7.28 0.06 -5.43
C THR A 53 -8.70 -0.19 -4.91
N SER A 54 -8.87 -0.99 -3.86
CA SER A 54 -10.11 -1.12 -3.10
C SER A 54 -9.78 -1.32 -1.60
N PRO A 55 -10.74 -1.09 -0.70
CA PRO A 55 -10.53 -1.26 0.75
C PRO A 55 -10.01 -2.65 1.14
N ASP A 56 -10.39 -3.70 0.39
CA ASP A 56 -9.97 -5.08 0.65
C ASP A 56 -8.50 -5.38 0.29
N LEU A 57 -7.81 -4.42 -0.32
CA LEU A 57 -6.40 -4.48 -0.71
C LEU A 57 -5.51 -3.62 0.20
N PHE A 58 -6.10 -3.05 1.24
CA PHE A 58 -5.39 -2.41 2.35
C PHE A 58 -5.20 -3.40 3.49
N TYR A 59 -3.99 -3.49 4.01
CA TYR A 59 -3.64 -4.30 5.16
C TYR A 59 -3.01 -3.43 6.22
N ASP A 60 -3.45 -3.59 7.46
CA ASP A 60 -2.90 -2.89 8.62
C ASP A 60 -2.29 -3.92 9.55
N VAL A 61 -1.00 -3.78 9.86
CA VAL A 61 -0.28 -4.73 10.69
C VAL A 61 0.47 -4.04 11.82
N ASP A 62 0.33 -4.60 13.02
CA ASP A 62 0.92 -4.06 14.25
C ASP A 62 2.38 -4.49 14.43
N THR A 63 2.82 -5.55 13.74
CA THR A 63 4.16 -6.11 13.90
C THR A 63 4.73 -6.62 12.58
N ALA A 64 6.05 -6.55 12.44
CA ALA A 64 6.74 -7.07 11.25
C ALA A 64 6.48 -8.57 11.00
N SER A 65 6.20 -9.34 12.05
CA SER A 65 5.89 -10.78 11.95
C SER A 65 4.60 -11.05 11.16
N GLN A 66 3.67 -10.09 11.08
CA GLN A 66 2.44 -10.19 10.30
C GLN A 66 2.65 -9.88 8.81
N LEU A 67 3.80 -9.36 8.40
CA LEU A 67 4.09 -9.11 6.98
C LEU A 67 4.17 -10.41 6.17
N ALA A 68 4.81 -11.45 6.72
CA ALA A 68 4.96 -12.72 6.04
C ALA A 68 3.61 -13.37 5.63
N PRO A 69 2.59 -13.48 6.52
CA PRO A 69 1.29 -13.97 6.12
C PRO A 69 0.57 -13.03 5.13
N VAL A 70 0.65 -11.70 5.30
CA VAL A 70 0.04 -10.73 4.36
C VAL A 70 0.63 -10.89 2.96
N PHE A 71 1.96 -10.97 2.82
CA PHE A 71 2.59 -11.19 1.52
C PHE A 71 2.18 -12.53 0.88
N LYS A 72 1.98 -13.59 1.68
CA LYS A 72 1.46 -14.87 1.18
C LYS A 72 0.03 -14.74 0.66
N GLU A 73 -0.83 -13.97 1.32
CA GLU A 73 -2.19 -13.72 0.82
C GLU A 73 -2.19 -12.93 -0.49
N ILE A 74 -1.41 -11.86 -0.56
CA ILE A 74 -1.25 -11.07 -1.78
C ILE A 74 -0.73 -11.95 -2.92
N ALA A 75 0.28 -12.80 -2.66
CA ALA A 75 0.79 -13.74 -3.64
C ALA A 75 -0.28 -14.73 -4.13
N LYS A 76 -1.15 -15.25 -3.25
CA LYS A 76 -2.27 -16.11 -3.65
C LYS A 76 -3.31 -15.39 -4.52
N ARG A 77 -3.51 -14.09 -4.31
CA ARG A 77 -4.43 -13.26 -5.11
C ARG A 77 -3.83 -12.92 -6.49
N ILE A 78 -2.52 -12.69 -6.56
CA ILE A 78 -1.80 -12.34 -7.79
C ILE A 78 -1.52 -13.57 -8.66
N LEU A 79 -1.20 -14.71 -8.06
CA LEU A 79 -0.96 -15.94 -8.79
C LEU A 79 -2.33 -16.58 -9.10
N PRO A 80 -2.84 -16.51 -10.34
CA PRO A 80 -3.97 -17.36 -10.70
C PRO A 80 -3.47 -18.79 -10.55
N VAL A 81 -3.98 -19.50 -9.55
CA VAL A 81 -3.78 -20.94 -9.46
C VAL A 81 -4.49 -21.53 -10.68
N ARG A 82 -3.74 -21.74 -11.77
CA ARG A 82 -4.16 -22.59 -12.88
C ARG A 82 -4.11 -24.03 -12.37
N LEU A 83 -5.16 -24.45 -11.68
CA LEU A 83 -5.46 -25.88 -11.55
C LEU A 83 -5.91 -26.36 -12.93
N MET A 84 -4.97 -26.82 -13.75
CA MET A 84 -5.32 -27.67 -14.89
C MET A 84 -5.70 -29.03 -14.30
N ARG A 85 -6.96 -29.41 -14.46
CA ARG A 85 -7.48 -30.73 -14.09
C ARG A 85 -7.31 -31.69 -15.27
#